data_AF-A0A0S8CEC4-F1
#
_entry.id   AF-A0A0S8CEC4-F1
#
_cell.length_a   1.000
_cell.length_b   1.000
_cell.length_c   1.000
_cell.angle_alpha   90.00
_cell.angle_beta   90.00
_cell.angle_gamma   90.00
#
_symmetry.space_group_name_H-M   'P 1'
#
loop_
_entity.id
_entity.type
_entity.pdbx_description
1 polymer ?
#
loop_
_entity_poly.entity_id
_entity_poly.type
_entity_poly.pdbx_seq_one_letter_code
_entity_poly.pdbx_strand_id
1 'polypeptide(L)'
;MNFLEGLLTTLLTFLLFLSLAAFGTLFALRSTLLDPDFVVAQVEKLDVATLAEEMTGMQLGGEVPAEAAFIEEALYTAIAENELHLKEQASAAIHSGYDYLLGRSDRLDMVVSLESVKESMREELWQKFQQNKESLPAEVAALPPEMLKQYFEEFYRQVEDTVPSEFVIDESSIPPDMMAMVSVLRANAGYMETAYYGLIGLMVVLVLGIILLHRSVKGATRELGITFLIYGIIEYAGVWATQRYSSSIPMPDIPPSLQAWLNGFINDLVAPMQTLGVGLMVGGVVLIIVSLVYPRLRPAEVEE
;
A
#
# COMPACT_ATOMS: atom_id res chain seq x y z
N MET A 1 -37.71 -35.95 3.78
CA MET A 1 -36.95 -35.06 4.68
C MET A 1 -35.50 -34.91 4.25
N ASN A 2 -34.79 -36.02 3.94
CA ASN A 2 -33.36 -36.01 3.59
C ASN A 2 -32.97 -35.08 2.42
N PHE A 3 -33.85 -34.86 1.44
CA PHE A 3 -33.58 -33.95 0.33
C PHE A 3 -33.51 -32.48 0.76
N LEU A 4 -34.46 -32.03 1.60
CA LEU A 4 -34.51 -30.63 2.06
C LEU A 4 -33.33 -30.31 2.97
N GLU A 5 -32.93 -31.27 3.81
CA GLU A 5 -31.77 -31.15 4.70
C GLU A 5 -30.46 -31.05 3.92
N GLY A 6 -30.27 -31.91 2.90
CA GLY A 6 -29.10 -31.85 2.03
C GLY A 6 -29.04 -30.53 1.23
N LEU A 7 -30.18 -30.06 0.72
CA LEU A 7 -30.26 -28.79 -0.02
C LEU A 7 -29.93 -27.60 0.88
N LEU A 8 -30.49 -27.54 2.09
CA LEU A 8 -30.22 -26.46 3.04
C LEU A 8 -28.75 -26.46 3.49
N THR A 9 -28.19 -27.64 3.74
CA THR A 9 -26.78 -27.81 4.12
C THR A 9 -25.85 -27.33 3.00
N THR A 10 -26.10 -27.76 1.76
CA THR A 10 -25.34 -27.29 0.57
C THR A 10 -25.43 -25.77 0.42
N LEU A 11 -26.63 -25.19 0.62
CA LEU A 11 -26.83 -23.75 0.53
C LEU A 11 -26.04 -22.99 1.60
N LEU A 12 -26.08 -23.43 2.86
CA LEU A 12 -25.32 -22.79 3.94
C LEU A 12 -23.81 -22.88 3.72
N THR A 13 -23.34 -24.04 3.25
CA THR A 13 -21.92 -24.24 2.94
C THR A 13 -21.47 -23.36 1.77
N PHE A 14 -22.30 -23.21 0.74
CA PHE A 14 -22.05 -22.28 -0.36
C PHE A 14 -22.03 -20.82 0.11
N LEU A 15 -23.00 -20.41 0.95
CA LEU A 15 -23.04 -19.08 1.53
C LEU A 15 -21.82 -18.80 2.44
N LEU A 16 -21.36 -19.81 3.18
CA LEU A 16 -20.17 -19.70 4.00
C LEU A 16 -18.91 -19.53 3.14
N PHE A 17 -18.80 -20.27 2.04
CA PHE A 17 -17.72 -20.12 1.08
C PHE A 17 -17.70 -18.71 0.48
N LEU A 18 -18.86 -18.20 0.04
CA LEU A 18 -18.97 -16.84 -0.50
C LEU A 18 -18.64 -15.78 0.56
N SER A 19 -19.06 -16.01 1.81
CA SER A 19 -18.73 -15.14 2.93
C SER A 19 -17.22 -15.13 3.17
N LEU A 20 -16.55 -16.28 3.19
CA LEU A 20 -15.10 -16.36 3.31
C LEU A 20 -14.39 -15.60 2.18
N ALA A 21 -14.86 -15.71 0.94
CA ALA A 21 -14.31 -14.98 -0.19
C ALA A 21 -14.38 -13.45 0.01
N ALA A 22 -15.58 -12.95 0.34
CA ALA A 22 -15.77 -11.53 0.64
C ALA A 22 -14.98 -11.09 1.89
N PHE A 23 -14.89 -11.94 2.91
CA PHE A 23 -14.06 -11.70 4.09
C PHE A 23 -12.61 -11.56 3.73
N GLY A 24 -12.06 -12.47 2.92
CA GLY A 24 -10.65 -12.46 2.52
C GLY A 24 -10.27 -11.17 1.81
N THR A 25 -11.12 -10.72 0.88
CA THR A 25 -10.91 -9.43 0.20
C THR A 25 -10.99 -8.24 1.17
N LEU A 26 -12.00 -8.18 2.03
CA LEU A 26 -12.13 -7.10 3.01
C LEU A 26 -11.01 -7.11 4.05
N PHE A 27 -10.57 -8.29 4.49
CA PHE A 27 -9.46 -8.47 5.39
C PHE A 27 -8.17 -7.94 4.77
N ALA A 28 -7.87 -8.36 3.54
CA ALA A 28 -6.70 -7.89 2.80
C ALA A 28 -6.72 -6.36 2.66
N LEU A 29 -7.84 -5.81 2.18
CA LEU A 29 -8.02 -4.38 2.00
C LEU A 29 -7.84 -3.61 3.32
N ARG A 30 -8.44 -4.12 4.41
CA ARG A 30 -8.34 -3.54 5.75
C ARG A 30 -6.91 -3.53 6.28
N SER A 31 -6.16 -4.61 6.07
CA SER A 31 -4.78 -4.74 6.55
C SER A 31 -3.74 -4.09 5.63
N THR A 32 -4.16 -3.49 4.51
CA THR A 32 -3.25 -2.93 3.51
C THR A 32 -3.69 -1.53 3.10
N LEU A 33 -4.51 -1.39 2.05
CA LEU A 33 -4.90 -0.09 1.49
C LEU A 33 -5.72 0.78 2.44
N LEU A 34 -6.31 0.22 3.49
CA LEU A 34 -7.03 1.00 4.51
C LEU A 34 -6.22 1.18 5.80
N ASP A 35 -4.99 0.67 5.83
CA ASP A 35 -4.08 0.80 6.95
C ASP A 35 -2.99 1.85 6.63
N PRO A 36 -2.98 3.01 7.31
CA PRO A 36 -1.97 4.04 7.05
C PRO A 36 -0.55 3.51 7.30
N ASP A 37 -0.36 2.63 8.30
CA ASP A 37 0.95 2.07 8.63
C ASP A 37 1.49 1.21 7.49
N PHE A 38 0.61 0.48 6.78
CA PHE A 38 0.99 -0.27 5.60
C PHE A 38 1.49 0.68 4.50
N VAL A 39 0.75 1.75 4.18
CA VAL A 39 1.14 2.69 3.11
C VAL A 39 2.43 3.43 3.45
N VAL A 40 2.60 3.83 4.72
CA VAL A 40 3.86 4.41 5.20
C VAL A 40 5.03 3.44 4.99
N ALA A 41 4.89 2.18 5.39
CA ALA A 41 5.92 1.18 5.18
C ALA A 41 6.23 0.92 3.69
N GLN A 42 5.28 1.16 2.79
CA GLN A 42 5.53 1.10 1.34
C GLN A 42 6.29 2.34 0.84
N VAL A 43 5.97 3.53 1.32
CA VAL A 43 6.72 4.75 0.98
C VAL A 43 8.16 4.71 1.52
N GLU A 44 8.38 4.12 2.70
CA GLU A 44 9.73 3.94 3.25
C GLU A 44 10.62 3.05 2.39
N LYS A 45 10.04 2.11 1.64
CA LYS A 45 10.76 1.24 0.69
C LYS A 45 11.11 1.95 -0.61
N LEU A 46 10.51 3.10 -0.89
CA LEU A 46 10.81 3.87 -2.09
C LEU A 46 12.16 4.55 -1.95
N ASP A 47 13.02 4.38 -2.94
CA ASP A 47 14.25 5.16 -3.08
C ASP A 47 13.90 6.47 -3.78
N VAL A 48 13.66 7.51 -2.98
CA VAL A 48 13.18 8.82 -3.48
C VAL A 48 14.24 9.49 -4.34
N ALA A 49 15.52 9.33 -4.00
CA ALA A 49 16.63 9.91 -4.75
C ALA A 49 16.76 9.27 -6.14
N THR A 50 16.77 7.93 -6.20
CA THR A 50 16.81 7.20 -7.47
C THR A 50 15.58 7.51 -8.33
N LEU A 51 14.39 7.57 -7.72
CA LEU A 51 13.17 7.93 -8.46
C LEU A 51 13.24 9.34 -9.03
N ALA A 52 13.73 10.32 -8.26
CA ALA A 52 13.88 11.69 -8.73
C ALA A 52 14.85 11.80 -9.91
N GLU A 53 15.98 11.08 -9.86
CA GLU A 53 16.95 11.01 -10.95
C GLU A 53 16.32 10.39 -12.22
N GLU A 54 15.66 9.25 -12.09
CA GLU A 54 15.03 8.57 -13.23
C GLU A 54 13.90 9.40 -13.87
N MET A 55 13.05 10.03 -13.05
CA MET A 55 11.93 10.86 -13.52
C MET A 55 12.42 12.10 -14.27
N THR A 56 13.44 12.75 -13.74
CA THR A 56 14.04 13.94 -14.36
C THR A 56 14.74 13.56 -15.66
N GLY A 57 15.48 12.43 -15.68
CA GLY A 57 16.11 11.89 -16.88
C GLY A 57 15.11 11.54 -17.99
N MET A 58 13.93 11.02 -17.65
CA MET A 58 12.86 10.74 -18.62
C MET A 58 12.19 12.00 -19.17
N GLN A 59 11.96 13.01 -18.34
CA GLN A 59 11.33 14.27 -18.79
C GLN A 59 12.26 15.11 -19.65
N LEU A 60 13.57 15.07 -19.38
CA LEU A 60 14.54 15.95 -20.03
C LEU A 60 15.14 15.40 -21.32
N GLY A 61 14.88 14.12 -21.65
CA GLY A 61 14.98 13.62 -23.03
C GLY A 61 16.32 13.82 -23.78
N GLY A 62 17.41 14.17 -23.08
CA GLY A 62 18.77 14.09 -23.61
C GLY A 62 19.60 15.37 -23.73
N GLU A 63 19.15 16.58 -23.41
CA GLU A 63 20.04 17.77 -23.48
C GLU A 63 19.73 18.79 -22.39
N VAL A 64 20.12 18.47 -21.15
CA VAL A 64 20.33 19.49 -20.11
C VAL A 64 21.52 20.32 -20.57
N PRO A 65 21.38 21.66 -20.73
CA PRO A 65 22.53 22.50 -21.02
C PRO A 65 23.63 22.20 -20.01
N ALA A 66 24.89 22.14 -20.44
CA ALA A 66 26.02 21.87 -19.52
C ALA A 66 26.03 22.84 -18.31
N GLU A 67 25.43 24.02 -18.49
CA GLU A 67 25.22 25.07 -17.50
C GLU A 67 24.15 24.73 -16.44
N ALA A 68 23.28 23.75 -16.65
CA ALA A 68 22.25 23.32 -15.70
C ALA A 68 22.54 21.96 -15.04
N ALA A 69 23.54 21.22 -15.53
CA ALA A 69 23.92 19.91 -14.99
C ALA A 69 24.32 19.97 -13.50
N PHE A 70 24.96 21.07 -13.05
CA PHE A 70 25.31 21.23 -11.64
C PHE A 70 24.10 21.50 -10.73
N ILE A 71 22.99 22.00 -11.30
CA ILE A 71 21.75 22.25 -10.55
C ILE A 71 21.07 20.92 -10.26
N GLU A 72 21.02 20.03 -11.24
CA GLU A 72 20.49 18.67 -11.08
C GLU A 72 21.29 17.89 -10.04
N GLU A 73 22.63 17.93 -10.12
CA GLU A 73 23.48 17.24 -9.15
C GLU A 73 23.27 17.75 -7.72
N ALA A 74 23.16 19.08 -7.54
CA ALA A 74 22.87 19.67 -6.25
C ALA A 74 21.46 19.31 -5.74
N LEU A 75 20.47 19.25 -6.63
CA LEU A 75 19.11 18.83 -6.29
C LEU A 75 19.07 17.35 -5.87
N TYR A 76 19.69 16.45 -6.62
CA TYR A 76 19.72 15.02 -6.26
C TYR A 76 20.46 14.79 -4.95
N THR A 77 21.57 15.49 -4.73
CA THR A 77 22.31 15.43 -3.48
C THR A 77 21.46 15.94 -2.32
N ALA A 78 20.79 17.08 -2.48
CA ALA A 78 19.90 17.61 -1.45
C ALA A 78 18.72 16.67 -1.14
N ILE A 79 18.12 16.02 -2.16
CA ILE A 79 17.07 15.02 -1.96
C ILE A 79 17.62 13.80 -1.21
N ALA A 80 18.80 13.30 -1.58
CA ALA A 80 19.43 12.16 -0.93
C ALA A 80 19.77 12.45 0.54
N GLU A 81 20.29 13.64 0.84
CA GLU A 81 20.59 14.06 2.22
C GLU A 81 19.34 14.25 3.08
N ASN A 82 18.24 14.65 2.46
CA ASN A 82 16.96 14.90 3.14
C ASN A 82 15.98 13.73 3.04
N GLU A 83 16.39 12.57 2.53
CA GLU A 83 15.50 11.45 2.24
C GLU A 83 14.70 11.03 3.49
N LEU A 84 15.36 10.93 4.64
CA LEU A 84 14.71 10.58 5.90
C LEU A 84 13.64 11.60 6.28
N HIS A 85 13.94 12.90 6.18
CA HIS A 85 12.99 13.96 6.51
C HIS A 85 11.81 13.98 5.55
N LEU A 86 12.05 13.80 4.25
CA LEU A 86 11.00 13.69 3.24
C LEU A 86 10.08 12.49 3.53
N LYS A 87 10.63 11.35 3.94
CA LYS A 87 9.84 10.17 4.35
C LYS A 87 9.02 10.44 5.61
N GLU A 88 9.55 11.16 6.59
CA GLU A 88 8.80 11.58 7.79
C GLU A 88 7.62 12.50 7.43
N GLN A 89 7.85 13.51 6.58
CA GLN A 89 6.80 14.43 6.12
C GLN A 89 5.75 13.70 5.28
N ALA A 90 6.17 12.82 4.38
CA ALA A 90 5.24 11.98 3.61
C ALA A 90 4.40 11.09 4.53
N SER A 91 5.01 10.53 5.58
CA SER A 91 4.30 9.71 6.56
C SER A 91 3.24 10.50 7.33
N ALA A 92 3.56 11.73 7.75
CA ALA A 92 2.59 12.62 8.38
C ALA A 92 1.45 13.00 7.42
N ALA A 93 1.77 13.31 6.16
CA ALA A 93 0.79 13.60 5.12
C ALA A 93 -0.14 12.41 4.85
N ILE A 94 0.39 11.19 4.76
CA ILE A 94 -0.39 9.95 4.61
C ILE A 94 -1.40 9.82 5.76
N HIS A 95 -0.96 9.96 7.01
CA HIS A 95 -1.85 9.88 8.16
C HIS A 95 -2.98 10.93 8.11
N SER A 96 -2.67 12.17 7.74
CA SER A 96 -3.68 13.22 7.55
C SER A 96 -4.69 12.85 6.44
N GLY A 97 -4.19 12.33 5.32
CA GLY A 97 -5.02 11.82 4.23
C GLY A 97 -5.95 10.68 4.68
N TYR A 98 -5.45 9.75 5.48
CA TYR A 98 -6.26 8.66 6.05
C TYR A 98 -7.28 9.17 7.06
N ASP A 99 -6.93 10.13 7.91
CA ASP A 99 -7.90 10.74 8.82
C ASP A 99 -9.04 11.41 8.05
N TYR A 100 -8.75 12.04 6.91
CA TYR A 100 -9.77 12.56 6.01
C TYR A 100 -10.63 11.46 5.37
N LEU A 101 -9.99 10.43 4.79
CA LEU A 101 -10.68 9.31 4.14
C LEU A 101 -11.57 8.53 5.11
N LEU A 102 -11.14 8.37 6.36
CA LEU A 102 -11.90 7.69 7.41
C LEU A 102 -12.92 8.60 8.11
N GLY A 103 -13.02 9.87 7.70
CA GLY A 103 -13.98 10.84 8.24
C GLY A 103 -13.65 11.34 9.65
N ARG A 104 -12.40 11.20 10.10
CA ARG A 104 -11.88 11.78 11.35
C ARG A 104 -11.56 13.26 11.20
N SER A 105 -11.22 13.70 9.98
CA SER A 105 -11.11 15.12 9.63
C SER A 105 -12.16 15.51 8.59
N ASP A 106 -12.58 16.78 8.64
CA ASP A 106 -13.57 17.32 7.71
C ASP A 106 -12.99 17.69 6.35
N ARG A 107 -11.71 18.09 6.33
CA ARG A 107 -10.98 18.63 5.18
C ARG A 107 -9.69 17.87 4.94
N LEU A 108 -9.33 17.73 3.67
CA LEU A 108 -8.03 17.20 3.28
C LEU A 108 -7.00 18.32 3.38
N ASP A 109 -6.02 18.13 4.25
CA ASP A 109 -4.89 19.06 4.42
C ASP A 109 -3.62 18.24 4.64
N MET A 110 -2.92 17.97 3.54
CA MET A 110 -1.66 17.25 3.55
C MET A 110 -0.56 18.24 3.17
N VAL A 111 0.33 18.51 4.12
CA VAL A 111 1.43 19.46 3.93
C VAL A 111 2.75 18.71 4.02
N VAL A 112 3.60 18.88 3.01
CA VAL A 112 4.98 18.37 3.01
C VAL A 112 5.91 19.56 2.94
N SER A 113 6.66 19.82 4.01
CA SER A 113 7.68 20.87 4.00
C SER A 113 8.88 20.45 3.16
N LEU A 114 9.32 21.35 2.29
CA LEU A 114 10.52 21.24 1.46
C LEU A 114 11.61 22.21 1.90
N GLU A 115 11.44 22.89 3.05
CA GLU A 115 12.42 23.86 3.55
C GLU A 115 13.80 23.24 3.74
N SER A 116 13.88 22.02 4.31
CA SER A 116 15.16 21.34 4.51
C SER A 116 15.85 20.98 3.19
N VAL A 117 15.08 20.57 2.18
CA VAL A 117 15.59 20.32 0.82
C VAL A 117 16.10 21.60 0.20
N LYS A 118 15.39 22.72 0.35
CA LYS A 118 15.84 24.03 -0.13
C LYS A 118 17.14 24.47 0.50
N GLU A 119 17.25 24.33 1.83
CA GLU A 119 18.47 24.68 2.58
C GLU A 119 19.67 23.83 2.12
N SER A 120 19.52 22.50 2.06
CA SER A 120 20.58 21.62 1.53
C SER A 120 20.92 21.94 0.07
N MET A 121 19.91 22.16 -0.78
CA MET A 121 20.13 22.51 -2.18
C MET A 121 20.88 23.83 -2.32
N ARG A 122 20.63 24.82 -1.47
CA ARG A 122 21.37 26.10 -1.47
C ARG A 122 22.85 25.88 -1.19
N GLU A 123 23.15 25.11 -0.15
CA GLU A 123 24.52 24.83 0.27
C GLU A 123 25.26 24.04 -0.81
N GLU A 124 24.64 22.99 -1.36
CA GLU A 124 25.21 22.19 -2.44
C GLU A 124 25.41 23.00 -3.72
N LEU A 125 24.43 23.80 -4.13
CA LEU A 125 24.55 24.71 -5.25
C LEU A 125 25.71 25.69 -5.05
N TRP A 126 25.86 26.27 -3.85
CA TRP A 126 26.95 27.19 -3.56
C TRP A 126 28.32 26.51 -3.64
N GLN A 127 28.46 25.31 -3.08
CA GLN A 127 29.69 24.53 -3.17
C GLN A 127 30.04 24.18 -4.61
N LYS A 128 29.07 23.69 -5.40
CA LYS A 128 29.25 23.36 -6.81
C LYS A 128 29.55 24.60 -7.66
N PHE A 129 28.92 25.74 -7.35
CA PHE A 129 29.19 27.02 -8.00
C PHE A 129 30.64 27.48 -7.78
N GLN A 130 31.21 27.25 -6.58
CA GLN A 130 32.62 27.53 -6.30
C GLN A 130 33.57 26.55 -6.99
N GLN A 131 33.23 25.26 -7.01
CA GLN A 131 34.06 24.22 -7.65
C GLN A 131 34.10 24.37 -9.17
N ASN A 132 32.97 24.78 -9.77
CA ASN A 132 32.83 24.95 -11.22
C ASN A 132 33.09 26.40 -11.66
N LYS A 133 33.91 27.15 -10.92
CA LYS A 133 34.21 28.56 -11.24
C LYS A 133 34.78 28.75 -12.66
N GLU A 134 35.44 27.74 -13.20
CA GLU A 134 36.01 27.75 -14.55
C GLU A 134 34.97 27.59 -15.67
N SER A 135 33.79 27.04 -15.38
CA SER A 135 32.70 26.93 -16.36
C SER A 135 31.74 28.12 -16.33
N LEU A 136 31.89 29.03 -15.36
CA LEU A 136 31.12 30.27 -15.31
C LEU A 136 31.58 31.23 -16.42
N PRO A 137 30.69 32.13 -16.89
CA PRO A 137 31.08 33.21 -17.80
C PRO A 137 32.30 33.95 -17.26
N ALA A 138 33.26 34.28 -18.13
CA ALA A 138 34.54 34.87 -17.74
C ALA A 138 34.38 36.16 -16.90
N GLU A 139 33.30 36.90 -17.12
CA GLU A 139 32.92 38.09 -16.34
C GLU A 139 32.61 37.76 -14.87
N VAL A 140 31.96 36.62 -14.61
CA VAL A 140 31.56 36.16 -13.27
C VAL A 140 32.74 35.47 -12.57
N ALA A 141 33.51 34.66 -13.31
CA ALA A 141 34.70 33.99 -12.78
C ALA A 141 35.77 34.97 -12.29
N ALA A 142 35.87 36.15 -12.89
CA ALA A 142 36.82 37.18 -12.49
C ALA A 142 36.40 38.00 -11.25
N LEU A 143 35.17 37.82 -10.73
CA LEU A 143 34.66 38.60 -9.60
C LEU A 143 35.39 38.25 -8.28
N PRO A 144 35.57 39.25 -7.39
CA PRO A 144 35.97 39.02 -6.00
C PRO A 144 34.97 38.11 -5.26
N PRO A 145 35.39 37.35 -4.24
CA PRO A 145 34.54 36.40 -3.52
C PRO A 145 33.23 36.99 -2.98
N GLU A 146 33.26 38.23 -2.51
CA GLU A 146 32.10 38.94 -1.96
C GLU A 146 31.06 39.27 -3.03
N MET A 147 31.51 39.67 -4.23
CA MET A 147 30.64 39.95 -5.37
C MET A 147 30.09 38.64 -5.98
N LEU A 148 30.90 37.58 -5.97
CA LEU A 148 30.50 36.25 -6.39
C LEU A 148 29.37 35.70 -5.51
N LYS A 149 29.46 35.91 -4.19
CA LYS A 149 28.37 35.54 -3.26
C LYS A 149 27.10 36.33 -3.55
N GLN A 150 27.19 37.64 -3.77
CA GLN A 150 26.00 38.44 -4.13
C GLN A 150 25.34 37.95 -5.42
N TYR A 151 26.15 37.63 -6.44
CA TYR A 151 25.66 37.06 -7.69
C TYR A 151 24.96 35.72 -7.47
N PHE A 152 25.55 34.82 -6.67
CA PHE A 152 24.92 33.55 -6.33
C PHE A 152 23.60 33.72 -5.58
N GLU A 153 23.52 34.65 -4.62
CA GLU A 153 22.28 34.93 -3.89
C GLU A 153 21.16 35.41 -4.83
N GLU A 154 21.49 36.24 -5.82
CA GLU A 154 20.53 36.69 -6.82
C GLU A 154 20.09 35.55 -7.75
N PHE A 155 21.02 34.70 -8.16
CA PHE A 155 20.73 33.48 -8.91
C PHE A 155 19.84 32.51 -8.10
N TYR A 156 20.21 32.23 -6.84
CA TYR A 156 19.50 31.31 -5.98
C TYR A 156 18.08 31.79 -5.70
N ARG A 157 17.84 33.10 -5.53
CA ARG A 157 16.47 33.64 -5.40
C ARG A 157 15.56 33.25 -6.57
N GLN A 158 16.07 33.24 -7.80
CA GLN A 158 15.27 32.85 -8.97
C GLN A 158 14.91 31.34 -8.92
N VAL A 159 15.84 30.52 -8.46
CA VAL A 159 15.61 29.08 -8.25
C VAL A 159 14.63 28.86 -7.08
N GLU A 160 14.81 29.58 -5.98
CA GLU A 160 13.99 29.52 -4.77
C GLU A 160 12.53 29.90 -5.04
N ASP A 161 12.29 30.88 -5.93
CA ASP A 161 10.94 31.28 -6.35
C ASP A 161 10.24 30.19 -7.17
N THR A 162 10.99 29.25 -7.77
CA THR A 162 10.45 28.17 -8.60
C THR A 162 10.08 26.95 -7.76
N VAL A 163 10.85 26.68 -6.70
CA VAL A 163 10.60 25.54 -5.79
C VAL A 163 9.71 26.03 -4.66
N PRO A 164 8.51 25.49 -4.42
CA PRO A 164 7.68 25.90 -3.27
C PRO A 164 8.34 25.46 -1.95
N SER A 165 8.17 26.24 -0.87
CA SER A 165 8.65 25.86 0.47
C SER A 165 7.83 24.74 1.09
N GLU A 166 6.55 24.66 0.72
CA GLU A 166 5.63 23.64 1.17
C GLU A 166 4.84 23.12 -0.03
N PHE A 167 4.70 21.81 -0.11
CA PHE A 167 3.77 21.17 -1.03
C PHE A 167 2.47 20.88 -0.29
N VAL A 168 1.44 21.66 -0.58
CA VAL A 168 0.11 21.52 0.02
C VAL A 168 -0.78 20.74 -0.95
N ILE A 169 -1.24 19.57 -0.53
CA ILE A 169 -2.22 18.77 -1.25
C ILE A 169 -3.55 18.93 -0.54
N ASP A 170 -4.41 19.73 -1.14
CA ASP A 170 -5.79 19.97 -0.70
C ASP A 170 -6.80 19.45 -1.73
N GLU A 171 -8.09 19.58 -1.42
CA GLU A 171 -9.19 19.16 -2.29
C GLU A 171 -9.19 19.86 -3.67
N SER A 172 -8.55 21.02 -3.79
CA SER A 172 -8.48 21.79 -5.03
C SER A 172 -7.32 21.35 -5.94
N SER A 173 -6.26 20.80 -5.35
CA SER A 173 -5.11 20.25 -6.07
C SER A 173 -5.40 18.91 -6.76
N ILE A 174 -6.43 18.20 -6.30
CA ILE A 174 -6.80 16.87 -6.81
C ILE A 174 -7.77 17.01 -7.99
N PRO A 175 -7.52 16.32 -9.11
CA PRO A 175 -8.43 16.31 -10.26
C PRO A 175 -9.88 15.94 -9.87
N PRO A 176 -10.91 16.57 -10.48
CA PRO A 176 -12.31 16.34 -10.10
C PRO A 176 -12.77 14.88 -10.16
N ASP A 177 -12.23 14.10 -11.10
CA ASP A 177 -12.47 12.66 -11.25
C ASP A 177 -11.86 11.84 -10.10
N MET A 178 -10.66 12.20 -9.65
CA MET A 178 -10.06 11.61 -8.46
C MET A 178 -10.81 12.03 -7.19
N MET A 179 -11.23 13.29 -7.07
CA MET A 179 -12.05 13.74 -5.95
C MET A 179 -13.39 13.02 -5.88
N ALA A 180 -14.01 12.70 -7.02
CA ALA A 180 -15.20 11.85 -7.05
C ALA A 180 -14.92 10.47 -6.45
N MET A 181 -13.80 9.82 -6.83
CA MET A 181 -13.38 8.55 -6.23
C MET A 181 -13.12 8.68 -4.73
N VAL A 182 -12.39 9.71 -4.30
CA VAL A 182 -12.11 9.99 -2.88
C VAL A 182 -13.41 10.17 -2.09
N SER A 183 -14.38 10.89 -2.64
CA SER A 183 -15.68 11.08 -1.99
C SER A 183 -16.46 9.75 -1.85
N VAL A 184 -16.38 8.88 -2.85
CA VAL A 184 -16.96 7.53 -2.81
C VAL A 184 -16.26 6.68 -1.77
N LEU A 185 -14.93 6.70 -1.72
CA LEU A 185 -14.15 5.98 -0.71
C LEU A 185 -14.50 6.46 0.70
N ARG A 186 -14.54 7.78 0.93
CA ARG A 186 -14.91 8.38 2.21
C ARG A 186 -16.33 8.01 2.65
N ALA A 187 -17.29 8.09 1.73
CA ALA A 187 -18.67 7.66 2.00
C ALA A 187 -18.77 6.16 2.32
N ASN A 188 -17.89 5.34 1.73
CA ASN A 188 -17.88 3.89 1.90
C ASN A 188 -16.97 3.37 3.01
N ALA A 189 -16.02 4.17 3.51
CA ALA A 189 -15.07 3.76 4.53
C ALA A 189 -15.79 3.24 5.79
N GLY A 190 -16.82 3.95 6.26
CA GLY A 190 -17.64 3.51 7.40
C GLY A 190 -18.46 2.24 7.11
N TYR A 191 -18.91 2.05 5.86
CA TYR A 191 -19.59 0.81 5.47
C TYR A 191 -18.64 -0.38 5.45
N MET A 192 -17.35 -0.19 5.13
CA MET A 192 -16.37 -1.28 5.13
C MET A 192 -16.13 -1.84 6.52
N GLU A 193 -16.04 -0.98 7.55
CA GLU A 193 -15.92 -1.45 8.94
C GLU A 193 -17.16 -2.23 9.39
N THR A 194 -18.34 -1.68 9.11
CA THR A 194 -19.62 -2.33 9.45
C THR A 194 -19.78 -3.66 8.70
N ALA A 195 -19.45 -3.69 7.41
CA ALA A 195 -19.48 -4.90 6.58
C ALA A 195 -18.50 -5.94 7.09
N TYR A 196 -17.29 -5.55 7.49
CA TYR A 196 -16.29 -6.45 8.04
C TYR A 196 -16.81 -7.19 9.29
N TYR A 197 -17.31 -6.45 10.29
CA TYR A 197 -17.85 -7.07 11.51
C TYR A 197 -19.17 -7.81 11.27
N GLY A 198 -20.04 -7.27 10.41
CA GLY A 198 -21.28 -7.93 10.02
C GLY A 198 -21.03 -9.27 9.33
N LEU A 199 -19.98 -9.35 8.51
CA LEU A 199 -19.62 -10.54 7.78
C LEU A 199 -18.95 -11.60 8.68
N ILE A 200 -18.17 -11.19 9.69
CA ILE A 200 -17.77 -12.09 10.78
C ILE A 200 -18.99 -12.67 11.49
N GLY A 201 -19.95 -11.83 11.87
CA GLY A 201 -21.20 -12.25 12.49
C GLY A 201 -21.98 -13.26 11.63
N LEU A 202 -22.08 -12.98 10.32
CA LEU A 202 -22.72 -13.87 9.36
C LEU A 202 -22.01 -15.23 9.29
N MET A 203 -20.68 -15.26 9.19
CA MET A 203 -19.91 -16.51 9.17
C MET A 203 -20.14 -17.35 10.44
N VAL A 204 -20.17 -16.73 11.61
CA VAL A 204 -20.47 -17.41 12.88
C VAL A 204 -21.87 -18.02 12.85
N VAL A 205 -22.88 -17.25 12.40
CA VAL A 205 -24.26 -17.74 12.28
C VAL A 205 -24.36 -18.91 11.29
N LEU A 206 -23.67 -18.84 10.15
CA LEU A 206 -23.64 -19.91 9.15
C LEU A 206 -23.00 -21.18 9.71
N VAL A 207 -21.85 -21.06 10.39
CA VAL A 207 -21.17 -22.17 11.06
C VAL A 207 -22.09 -22.83 12.10
N LEU A 208 -22.75 -22.03 12.95
CA LEU A 208 -23.71 -22.55 13.94
C LEU A 208 -24.90 -23.22 13.25
N GLY A 209 -25.41 -22.66 12.16
CA GLY A 209 -26.47 -23.26 11.35
C GLY A 209 -26.09 -24.64 10.81
N ILE A 210 -24.88 -24.77 10.27
CA ILE A 210 -24.35 -26.05 9.78
C ILE A 210 -24.24 -27.07 10.93
N ILE A 211 -23.73 -26.66 12.09
CA ILE A 211 -23.62 -27.52 13.28
C ILE A 211 -25.01 -28.00 13.74
N LEU A 212 -25.99 -27.09 13.81
CA LEU A 212 -27.35 -27.40 14.26
C LEU A 212 -28.10 -28.33 13.31
N LEU A 213 -27.88 -28.20 11.99
CA LEU A 213 -28.51 -29.08 10.99
C LEU A 213 -27.94 -30.49 11.05
N HIS A 214 -26.61 -30.63 11.08
CA HIS A 214 -25.99 -31.94 11.05
C HIS A 214 -26.25 -32.77 12.32
N ARG A 215 -26.61 -32.11 13.44
CA ARG A 215 -26.84 -32.68 14.79
C ARG A 215 -25.75 -33.65 15.27
N SER A 216 -24.61 -33.69 14.58
CA SER A 216 -23.52 -34.63 14.77
C SER A 216 -22.21 -33.90 14.56
N VAL A 217 -21.35 -33.94 15.59
CA VAL A 217 -20.04 -33.28 15.56
C VAL A 217 -19.22 -33.77 14.37
N LYS A 218 -19.29 -35.07 14.06
CA LYS A 218 -18.57 -35.69 12.94
C LYS A 218 -18.94 -35.08 11.58
N GLY A 219 -20.23 -34.91 11.30
CA GLY A 219 -20.64 -34.41 9.99
C GLY A 219 -20.34 -32.92 9.83
N ALA A 220 -20.65 -32.13 10.86
CA ALA A 220 -20.41 -30.70 10.87
C ALA A 220 -18.91 -30.35 10.73
N THR A 221 -18.03 -30.99 11.52
CA THR A 221 -16.58 -30.71 11.45
C THR A 221 -15.97 -31.17 10.14
N ARG A 222 -16.46 -32.28 9.56
CA ARG A 222 -16.01 -32.73 8.23
C ARG A 222 -16.39 -31.74 7.15
N GLU A 223 -17.63 -31.26 7.14
CA GLU A 223 -18.10 -30.36 6.10
C GLU A 223 -17.45 -28.98 6.19
N LEU A 224 -17.41 -28.39 7.39
CA LEU A 224 -16.69 -27.13 7.64
C LEU A 224 -15.20 -27.27 7.30
N GLY A 225 -14.60 -28.40 7.68
CA GLY A 225 -13.19 -28.68 7.39
C GLY A 225 -12.88 -28.75 5.90
N ILE A 226 -13.74 -29.41 5.11
CA ILE A 226 -13.63 -29.46 3.65
C ILE A 226 -13.76 -28.06 3.05
N THR A 227 -14.75 -27.27 3.48
CA THR A 227 -14.97 -25.91 2.97
C THR A 227 -13.79 -24.99 3.25
N PHE A 228 -13.28 -25.00 4.49
CA PHE A 228 -12.11 -24.20 4.87
C PHE A 228 -10.85 -24.65 4.12
N LEU A 229 -10.68 -25.96 3.92
CA LEU A 229 -9.55 -26.49 3.17
C LEU A 229 -9.60 -26.09 1.69
N ILE A 230 -10.74 -26.27 1.01
CA ILE A 230 -10.92 -25.90 -0.40
C ILE A 230 -10.70 -24.41 -0.59
N TYR A 231 -11.34 -23.58 0.25
CA TYR A 231 -11.18 -22.14 0.17
C TYR A 231 -9.72 -21.73 0.42
N GLY A 232 -9.09 -22.25 1.47
CA GLY A 232 -7.69 -21.94 1.79
C GLY A 232 -6.72 -22.33 0.68
N ILE A 233 -6.96 -23.45 -0.02
CA ILE A 233 -6.17 -23.86 -1.20
C ILE A 233 -6.35 -22.88 -2.36
N ILE A 234 -7.60 -22.51 -2.68
CA ILE A 234 -7.89 -21.57 -3.78
C ILE A 234 -7.25 -20.22 -3.50
N GLU A 235 -7.42 -19.70 -2.28
CA GLU A 235 -6.84 -18.42 -1.85
C GLU A 235 -5.30 -18.44 -1.97
N TYR A 236 -4.66 -19.48 -1.41
CA TYR A 236 -3.21 -19.64 -1.47
C TYR A 236 -2.69 -19.75 -2.90
N ALA A 237 -3.38 -20.54 -3.75
CA ALA A 237 -3.02 -20.68 -5.16
C ALA A 237 -3.19 -19.37 -5.93
N GLY A 238 -4.21 -18.56 -5.61
CA GLY A 238 -4.43 -17.25 -6.19
C GLY A 238 -3.32 -16.26 -5.85
N VAL A 239 -2.89 -16.23 -4.59
CA VAL A 239 -1.75 -15.39 -4.16
C VAL A 239 -0.45 -15.85 -4.83
N TRP A 240 -0.18 -17.16 -4.83
CA TRP A 240 1.00 -17.72 -5.49
C TRP A 240 1.03 -17.40 -6.99
N ALA A 241 -0.11 -17.51 -7.68
CA ALA A 241 -0.22 -17.14 -9.08
C ALA A 241 0.04 -15.64 -9.30
N THR A 242 -0.52 -14.78 -8.45
CA THR A 242 -0.31 -13.34 -8.52
C THR A 242 1.17 -13.01 -8.38
N GLN A 243 1.85 -13.52 -7.35
CA GLN A 243 3.29 -13.31 -7.13
C GLN A 243 4.15 -13.83 -8.29
N ARG A 244 3.73 -14.92 -8.96
CA ARG A 244 4.49 -15.53 -10.05
C ARG A 244 4.36 -14.78 -11.37
N TYR A 245 3.17 -14.23 -11.66
CA TYR A 245 2.84 -13.62 -12.95
C TYR A 245 2.90 -12.08 -12.93
N SER A 246 2.76 -11.43 -11.77
CA SER A 246 2.84 -9.96 -11.65
C SER A 246 4.21 -9.41 -12.06
N SER A 247 5.29 -10.14 -11.76
CA SER A 247 6.67 -9.74 -12.04
C SER A 247 7.03 -9.65 -13.53
N SER A 248 6.07 -9.88 -14.44
CA SER A 248 6.28 -10.02 -15.88
C SER A 248 5.51 -8.99 -16.71
N ILE A 249 4.89 -7.98 -16.10
CA ILE A 249 4.16 -6.94 -16.84
C ILE A 249 5.13 -5.81 -17.19
N PRO A 250 5.66 -5.73 -18.43
CA PRO A 250 6.47 -4.59 -18.84
C PRO A 250 5.62 -3.33 -18.84
N MET A 251 6.08 -2.30 -18.15
CA MET A 251 5.43 -0.98 -18.14
C MET A 251 6.41 0.01 -18.79
N PRO A 252 6.35 0.17 -20.14
CA PRO A 252 7.40 0.84 -20.91
C PRO A 252 7.63 2.30 -20.54
N ASP A 253 6.67 2.94 -19.86
CA ASP A 253 6.71 4.36 -19.48
C ASP A 253 6.91 4.58 -17.98
N ILE A 254 7.29 3.53 -17.23
CA ILE A 254 7.49 3.61 -15.78
C ILE A 254 8.98 3.48 -15.44
N PRO A 255 9.54 4.36 -14.59
CA PRO A 255 10.91 4.25 -14.09
C PRO A 255 11.23 2.85 -13.54
N PRO A 256 12.42 2.29 -13.82
CA PRO A 256 12.84 1.00 -13.26
C PRO A 256 12.69 0.90 -11.74
N SER A 257 13.03 1.97 -11.00
CA SER A 257 12.85 2.03 -9.55
C SER A 257 11.39 1.86 -9.13
N LEU A 258 10.48 2.55 -9.81
CA LEU A 258 9.04 2.48 -9.54
C LEU A 258 8.44 1.13 -9.95
N GLN A 259 8.95 0.50 -11.01
CA GLN A 259 8.56 -0.87 -11.37
C GLN A 259 8.97 -1.89 -10.30
N ALA A 260 10.21 -1.79 -9.81
CA ALA A 260 10.71 -2.66 -8.74
C ALA A 260 9.89 -2.48 -7.46
N TRP A 261 9.63 -1.22 -7.08
CA TRP A 261 8.77 -0.88 -5.96
C TRP A 261 7.35 -1.43 -6.12
N LEU A 262 6.72 -1.22 -7.28
CA LEU A 262 5.34 -1.65 -7.55
C LEU A 262 5.19 -3.18 -7.47
N ASN A 263 6.18 -3.93 -7.93
CA ASN A 263 6.21 -5.38 -7.77
C ASN A 263 6.25 -5.78 -6.29
N GLY A 264 7.07 -5.11 -5.48
CA GLY A 264 7.09 -5.26 -4.03
C GLY A 264 5.75 -4.93 -3.39
N PHE A 265 5.16 -3.80 -3.76
CA PHE A 265 3.87 -3.33 -3.31
C PHE A 265 2.76 -4.35 -3.57
N ILE A 266 2.67 -4.90 -4.79
CA ILE A 266 1.67 -5.91 -5.15
C ILE A 266 1.86 -7.19 -4.30
N ASN A 267 3.11 -7.61 -4.08
CA ASN A 267 3.39 -8.79 -3.28
C ASN A 267 2.98 -8.60 -1.81
N ASP A 268 3.25 -7.42 -1.25
CA ASP A 268 2.86 -7.08 0.11
C ASP A 268 1.34 -6.89 0.25
N LEU A 269 0.68 -6.37 -0.79
CA LEU A 269 -0.77 -6.20 -0.86
C LEU A 269 -1.51 -7.54 -0.74
N VAL A 270 -0.97 -8.61 -1.32
CA VAL A 270 -1.58 -9.95 -1.29
C VAL A 270 -1.08 -10.82 -0.14
N ALA A 271 -0.07 -10.39 0.63
CA ALA A 271 0.51 -11.17 1.72
C ALA A 271 -0.52 -11.53 2.82
N PRO A 272 -1.43 -10.65 3.26
CA PRO A 272 -2.44 -11.01 4.25
C PRO A 272 -3.40 -12.11 3.78
N MET A 273 -3.74 -12.13 2.48
CA MET A 273 -4.55 -13.20 1.88
C MET A 273 -3.86 -14.55 1.98
N GLN A 274 -2.53 -14.57 1.81
CA GLN A 274 -1.73 -15.80 1.97
C GLN A 274 -1.80 -16.33 3.40
N THR A 275 -1.63 -15.45 4.39
CA THR A 275 -1.72 -15.82 5.81
C THR A 275 -3.09 -16.36 6.16
N LEU A 276 -4.16 -15.70 5.68
CA LEU A 276 -5.53 -16.17 5.85
C LEU A 276 -5.74 -17.54 5.20
N GLY A 277 -5.30 -17.73 3.95
CA GLY A 277 -5.41 -18.98 3.22
C GLY A 277 -4.72 -20.14 3.95
N VAL A 278 -3.51 -19.92 4.45
CA VAL A 278 -2.79 -20.91 5.27
C VAL A 278 -3.54 -21.22 6.57
N GLY A 279 -4.04 -20.19 7.26
CA GLY A 279 -4.85 -20.36 8.47
C GLY A 279 -6.09 -21.23 8.23
N LEU A 280 -6.80 -20.98 7.13
CA LEU A 280 -7.98 -21.75 6.73
C LEU A 280 -7.64 -23.19 6.31
N MET A 281 -6.52 -23.40 5.61
CA MET A 281 -6.05 -24.75 5.30
C MET A 281 -5.75 -25.56 6.57
N VAL A 282 -4.97 -24.99 7.50
CA VAL A 282 -4.62 -25.66 8.76
C VAL A 282 -5.86 -25.92 9.60
N GLY A 283 -6.73 -24.91 9.75
CA GLY A 283 -8.01 -25.06 10.45
C GLY A 283 -8.89 -26.15 9.82
N GLY A 284 -8.96 -26.19 8.49
CA GLY A 284 -9.69 -27.20 7.74
C GLY A 284 -9.18 -28.63 7.99
N VAL A 285 -7.86 -28.83 7.93
CA VAL A 285 -7.23 -30.13 8.23
C VAL A 285 -7.52 -30.58 9.66
N VAL A 286 -7.39 -29.68 10.65
CA VAL A 286 -7.68 -29.99 12.06
C VAL A 286 -9.14 -30.41 12.23
N LEU A 287 -10.09 -29.70 11.63
CA LEU A 287 -11.51 -30.05 11.69
C LEU A 287 -11.79 -31.42 11.07
N ILE A 288 -11.17 -31.75 9.95
CA ILE A 288 -11.27 -33.08 9.31
C ILE A 288 -10.75 -34.17 10.25
N ILE A 289 -9.58 -33.97 10.86
CA ILE A 289 -8.98 -34.92 11.83
C ILE A 289 -9.91 -35.13 13.02
N VAL A 290 -10.45 -34.05 13.60
CA VAL A 290 -11.41 -34.12 14.72
C VAL A 290 -12.64 -34.95 14.32
N SER A 291 -13.15 -34.79 13.10
CA SER A 291 -14.26 -35.61 12.59
C SER A 291 -13.92 -37.11 12.55
N LEU A 292 -12.66 -37.47 12.29
CA LEU A 292 -12.22 -38.86 12.23
C LEU A 292 -11.97 -39.46 13.62
N VAL A 293 -11.48 -38.67 14.57
CA VAL A 293 -11.11 -39.14 15.92
C VAL A 293 -12.31 -39.17 16.86
N TYR A 294 -13.20 -38.18 16.81
CA TYR A 294 -14.35 -38.05 17.73
C TYR A 294 -15.24 -39.30 17.85
N PRO A 295 -15.57 -40.03 16.75
CA PRO A 295 -16.39 -41.25 16.83
C PRO A 295 -15.75 -42.37 17.64
N ARG A 296 -14.42 -42.37 17.81
CA ARG A 296 -13.69 -43.39 18.60
C ARG A 296 -13.69 -43.10 20.10
N LEU A 297 -14.08 -41.88 20.51
CA LEU A 297 -14.07 -41.43 21.89
C LEU A 297 -15.43 -41.54 22.58
N ARG A 298 -16.51 -41.84 21.85
CA ARG A 298 -17.76 -42.28 22.49
C ARG A 298 -17.56 -43.71 22.97
N PRO A 299 -17.55 -43.99 24.29
CA PRO A 299 -17.63 -45.37 24.76
C PRO A 299 -18.89 -45.98 24.16
N ALA A 300 -18.80 -47.22 23.67
CA ALA A 300 -19.97 -47.99 23.30
C ALA A 300 -20.95 -47.88 24.48
N GLU A 301 -22.09 -47.21 24.26
CA GLU A 301 -23.21 -47.37 25.18
C GLU A 301 -23.45 -48.86 25.25
N VAL A 302 -23.20 -49.42 26.43
CA VAL A 302 -23.42 -50.83 26.74
C VAL A 302 -24.86 -51.09 26.38
N GLU A 303 -25.10 -51.88 25.34
CA GLU A 303 -26.41 -52.41 24.99
C GLU A 303 -26.85 -53.29 26.19
N GLU A 304 -27.70 -52.74 27.06
CA GLU A 304 -28.56 -53.51 27.97
C GLU A 304 -29.93 -53.77 27.31
#